data_AF-M4S8W1-F1
#
_entry.id   AF-M4S8W1-F1
#
_cell.length_a   1.000
_cell.length_b   1.000
_cell.length_c   1.000
_cell.angle_alpha   90.00
_cell.angle_beta   90.00
_cell.angle_gamma   90.00
#
_symmetry.space_group_name_H-M   'P 1'
#
loop_
_entity.id
_entity.type
_entity.pdbx_description
1 polymer ?
#
loop_
_entity_poly.entity_id
_entity_poly.type
_entity_poly.pdbx_seq_one_letter_code
_entity_poly.pdbx_strand_id
1 'polypeptide(L)'
;MFTRTFLAVALAIAAMPAHAKTYGMECVLGRPFILPNNTLAPNEGVEEVRFTGRIDTQRRGYIVDRITGTGIVRSGWSPFTSYDDNGPFSKVDWRGADGLPRFYGIQFRTTGAEIWIAGYTERGGRKVMEYYKGTCRIT
;
A
#
# COMPACT_ATOMS: atom_id res chain seq x y z
N MET A 1 45.86 -22.11 45.17
CA MET A 1 44.43 -22.36 44.86
C MET A 1 44.05 -21.46 43.69
N PHE A 2 43.83 -22.02 42.50
CA PHE A 2 43.44 -21.27 41.30
C PHE A 2 42.06 -21.75 40.86
N THR A 3 41.03 -20.92 41.06
CA THR A 3 39.66 -21.21 40.62
C THR A 3 39.52 -20.71 39.18
N ARG A 4 39.41 -21.64 38.22
CA ARG A 4 39.11 -21.32 36.82
C ARG A 4 37.59 -21.34 36.60
N THR A 5 37.00 -20.18 36.39
CA THR A 5 35.60 -20.04 35.99
C THR A 5 35.50 -20.30 34.49
N PHE A 6 34.83 -21.38 34.09
CA PHE A 6 34.46 -21.62 32.70
C PHE A 6 33.14 -20.88 32.42
N LEU A 7 33.17 -19.87 31.53
CA LEU A 7 31.94 -19.31 30.96
C LEU A 7 31.49 -20.20 29.80
N ALA A 8 30.36 -20.89 29.96
CA ALA A 8 29.68 -21.55 28.87
C ALA A 8 28.96 -20.50 28.01
N VAL A 9 29.40 -20.32 26.77
CA VAL A 9 28.68 -19.54 25.77
C VAL A 9 27.49 -20.36 25.31
N ALA A 10 26.30 -20.03 25.79
CA ALA A 10 25.07 -20.60 25.26
C ALA A 10 24.90 -20.14 23.81
N LEU A 11 25.02 -21.08 22.88
CA LEU A 11 24.71 -20.88 21.47
C LEU A 11 23.20 -20.60 21.38
N ALA A 12 22.81 -19.34 21.18
CA ALA A 12 21.45 -19.01 20.85
C ALA A 12 21.13 -19.61 19.47
N ILE A 13 20.36 -20.69 19.46
CA ILE A 13 19.75 -21.23 18.24
C ILE A 13 18.83 -20.13 17.71
N ALA A 14 19.26 -19.45 16.65
CA ALA A 14 18.41 -18.53 15.92
C ALA A 14 17.25 -19.35 15.35
N ALA A 15 16.09 -19.27 16.01
CA ALA A 15 14.84 -19.70 15.41
C ALA A 15 14.68 -18.93 14.10
N MET A 16 14.87 -19.61 12.97
CA MET A 16 14.59 -19.02 11.66
C MET A 16 13.12 -18.55 11.70
N PRO A 17 12.83 -17.26 11.46
CA PRO A 17 11.45 -16.81 11.49
C PRO A 17 10.70 -17.54 10.38
N ALA A 18 9.48 -17.96 10.70
CA ALA A 18 8.51 -18.47 9.75
C ALA A 18 8.53 -17.61 8.48
N HIS A 19 8.65 -18.25 7.31
CA HIS A 19 8.72 -17.58 6.02
C HIS A 19 7.66 -16.47 5.92
N ALA A 20 8.12 -15.23 5.74
CA ALA A 20 7.24 -14.08 5.52
C ALA A 20 6.36 -14.34 4.30
N LYS A 21 5.05 -14.47 4.53
CA LYS A 21 4.10 -14.72 3.45
C LYS A 21 3.82 -13.40 2.74
N THR A 22 4.61 -13.13 1.73
CA THR A 22 4.36 -12.04 0.78
C THR A 22 3.59 -12.59 -0.40
N TYR A 23 2.56 -11.86 -0.83
CA TYR A 23 1.77 -12.20 -2.02
C TYR A 23 2.02 -11.15 -3.08
N GLY A 24 2.39 -11.58 -4.30
CA GLY A 24 2.50 -10.69 -5.43
C GLY A 24 1.13 -10.20 -5.87
N MET A 25 1.06 -8.95 -6.32
CA MET A 25 -0.16 -8.30 -6.72
C MET A 25 0.09 -7.47 -7.99
N GLU A 26 -0.64 -7.80 -9.05
CA GLU A 26 -0.66 -7.05 -10.31
C GLU A 26 -2.10 -6.60 -10.56
N CYS A 27 -2.35 -5.30 -10.60
CA CYS A 27 -3.68 -4.75 -10.76
C CYS A 27 -3.77 -3.78 -11.94
N VAL A 28 -4.94 -3.79 -12.56
CA VAL A 28 -5.37 -2.78 -13.54
C VAL A 28 -6.59 -2.09 -12.96
N LEU A 29 -6.50 -0.78 -12.75
CA LEU A 29 -7.58 0.05 -12.24
C LEU A 29 -8.11 0.95 -13.35
N GLY A 30 -9.44 1.01 -13.46
CA GLY A 30 -10.13 1.80 -14.47
C GLY A 30 -10.42 3.24 -14.02
N ARG A 31 -11.08 3.98 -14.92
CA ARG A 31 -11.55 5.36 -14.74
C ARG A 31 -12.25 5.58 -13.39
N PRO A 32 -12.20 6.82 -12.86
CA PRO A 32 -12.84 7.15 -11.60
C PRO A 32 -14.31 6.76 -11.49
N PHE A 33 -14.66 6.24 -10.31
CA PHE A 33 -16.03 5.92 -9.99
C PHE A 33 -16.84 7.19 -9.65
N ILE A 34 -18.10 7.18 -10.05
CA ILE A 34 -19.09 8.18 -9.64
C ILE A 34 -19.36 8.00 -8.14
N LEU A 35 -19.24 9.07 -7.37
CA LEU A 35 -19.54 9.05 -5.94
C LEU A 35 -21.04 8.73 -5.70
N PRO A 36 -21.43 8.26 -4.50
CA PRO A 36 -22.83 7.90 -4.20
C PRO A 36 -23.86 9.02 -4.44
N ASN A 37 -23.43 10.29 -4.49
CA ASN A 37 -24.24 11.46 -4.79
C ASN A 37 -24.30 11.80 -6.30
N ASN A 38 -23.93 10.87 -7.17
CA ASN A 38 -23.91 11.02 -8.62
C ASN A 38 -22.99 12.13 -9.15
N THR A 39 -21.99 12.55 -8.37
CA THR A 39 -20.96 13.49 -8.83
C THR A 39 -19.65 12.78 -9.11
N LEU A 40 -18.97 13.25 -10.15
CA LEU A 40 -17.54 12.98 -10.31
C LEU A 40 -16.81 13.94 -9.36
N ALA A 41 -16.02 13.40 -8.44
CA ALA A 41 -15.08 14.24 -7.72
C ALA A 41 -14.13 14.92 -8.73
N PRO A 42 -13.64 16.13 -8.45
CA PRO A 42 -12.63 16.76 -9.31
C PRO A 42 -11.44 15.80 -9.45
N ASN A 43 -11.24 15.26 -10.65
CA ASN A 43 -10.26 14.22 -10.92
C ASN A 43 -9.39 14.59 -12.13
N GLU A 44 -8.08 14.51 -11.94
CA GLU A 44 -7.05 14.70 -12.98
C GLU A 44 -6.46 13.36 -13.48
N GLY A 45 -6.99 12.26 -12.97
CA GLY A 45 -6.55 10.89 -13.20
C GLY A 45 -6.75 10.42 -14.64
N VAL A 46 -5.86 9.54 -15.08
CA VAL A 46 -5.88 8.99 -16.44
C VAL A 46 -6.87 7.83 -16.56
N GLU A 47 -7.10 7.34 -17.78
CA GLU A 47 -8.11 6.30 -18.03
C GLU A 47 -7.80 4.94 -17.42
N GLU A 48 -6.52 4.65 -17.18
CA GLU A 48 -6.02 3.38 -16.66
C GLU A 48 -4.83 3.60 -15.72
N VAL A 49 -4.91 3.04 -14.51
CA VAL A 49 -3.80 2.96 -13.56
C VAL A 49 -3.31 1.53 -13.51
N ARG A 50 -1.99 1.33 -13.63
CA ARG A 50 -1.35 0.03 -13.41
C ARG A 50 -0.61 0.04 -12.10
N PHE A 51 -0.90 -0.95 -11.26
CA PHE A 51 -0.27 -1.15 -9.96
C PHE A 51 0.41 -2.51 -9.95
N THR A 52 1.67 -2.57 -9.54
CA THR A 52 2.35 -3.83 -9.22
C THR A 52 3.01 -3.69 -7.86
N GLY A 53 2.84 -4.69 -7.01
CA GLY A 53 3.39 -4.67 -5.66
C GLY A 53 3.23 -6.00 -4.96
N ARG A 54 3.41 -5.96 -3.65
CA ARG A 54 3.26 -7.11 -2.76
C ARG A 54 2.46 -6.74 -1.52
N ILE A 55 1.69 -7.70 -1.02
CA ILE A 55 1.04 -7.64 0.28
C ILE A 55 1.94 -8.39 1.27
N ASP A 56 2.52 -7.67 2.22
CA ASP A 56 3.29 -8.25 3.32
C ASP A 56 2.41 -8.32 4.58
N THR A 57 1.80 -9.49 4.80
CA THR A 57 0.89 -9.67 5.93
C THR A 57 1.61 -9.74 7.27
N GLN A 58 2.89 -10.11 7.28
CA GLN A 58 3.69 -10.21 8.50
C GLN A 58 4.13 -8.83 8.99
N ARG A 59 4.70 -8.02 8.10
CA ARG A 59 5.12 -6.66 8.41
C ARG A 59 3.96 -5.66 8.34
N ARG A 60 2.77 -6.14 7.97
CA ARG A 60 1.51 -5.39 7.89
C ARG A 60 1.65 -4.18 6.99
N GLY A 61 1.95 -4.38 5.71
CA GLY A 61 2.00 -3.30 4.74
C GLY A 61 1.98 -3.75 3.29
N TYR A 62 1.76 -2.78 2.41
CA TYR A 62 1.98 -2.94 0.98
C TYR A 62 3.40 -2.52 0.63
N ILE A 63 4.03 -3.29 -0.24
CA ILE A 63 5.23 -2.87 -0.96
C ILE A 63 4.78 -2.51 -2.36
N VAL A 64 4.69 -1.22 -2.67
CA VAL A 64 4.34 -0.73 -4.01
C VAL A 64 5.62 -0.73 -4.84
N ASP A 65 5.78 -1.72 -5.72
CA ASP A 65 6.97 -1.85 -6.55
C ASP A 65 6.91 -0.83 -7.71
N ARG A 66 5.78 -0.76 -8.43
CA ARG A 66 5.55 0.19 -9.52
C ARG A 66 4.08 0.63 -9.55
N ILE A 67 3.87 1.90 -9.83
CA ILE A 67 2.56 2.44 -10.14
C ILE A 67 2.66 3.49 -11.26
N THR A 68 1.69 3.48 -12.18
CA THR A 68 1.64 4.41 -13.32
C THR A 68 0.20 4.86 -13.56
N GLY A 69 0.02 6.04 -14.12
CA GLY A 69 -1.29 6.62 -14.43
C GLY A 69 -1.92 7.46 -13.32
N THR A 70 -1.25 7.61 -12.18
CA THR A 70 -1.70 8.47 -11.08
C THR A 70 -0.55 9.32 -10.55
N GLY A 71 -0.87 10.52 -10.09
CA GLY A 71 0.07 11.41 -9.42
C GLY A 71 0.08 11.29 -7.89
N ILE A 72 -0.90 10.59 -7.29
CA ILE A 72 -1.07 10.58 -5.81
C ILE A 72 -0.37 9.43 -5.11
N VAL A 73 -0.15 8.29 -5.77
CA VAL A 73 0.50 7.11 -5.15
C VAL A 73 1.98 7.08 -5.49
N ARG A 74 2.82 6.72 -4.51
CA ARG A 74 4.27 6.51 -4.70
C ARG A 74 4.63 5.03 -4.58
N SER A 75 5.71 4.65 -5.26
CA SER A 75 6.39 3.39 -4.94
C SER A 75 6.99 3.43 -3.53
N GLY A 76 7.11 2.26 -2.92
CA GLY A 76 7.70 2.07 -1.59
C GLY A 76 6.75 1.40 -0.60
N TRP A 77 7.11 1.52 0.69
CA TRP A 77 6.37 0.90 1.79
C TRP A 77 5.15 1.72 2.22
N SER A 78 4.02 1.05 2.37
CA SER A 78 2.73 1.62 2.80
C SER A 78 2.17 0.78 3.95
N PRO A 79 2.36 1.18 5.22
CA PRO A 79 1.93 0.37 6.36
C PRO A 79 0.40 0.28 6.44
N PHE A 80 -0.12 -0.86 6.89
CA PHE A 80 -1.54 -1.02 7.12
C PHE A 80 -1.97 -0.18 8.32
N THR A 81 -2.99 0.65 8.12
CA THR A 81 -3.64 1.42 9.18
C THR A 81 -4.81 0.66 9.78
N SER A 82 -5.44 -0.24 9.02
CA SER A 82 -6.46 -1.17 9.53
C SER A 82 -6.43 -2.49 8.76
N TYR A 83 -7.07 -3.50 9.33
CA TYR A 83 -7.29 -4.79 8.70
C TYR A 83 -8.66 -5.26 9.19
N ASP A 84 -9.66 -5.20 8.32
CA ASP A 84 -11.05 -5.58 8.64
C ASP A 84 -11.57 -6.63 7.65
N ASP A 85 -12.87 -6.91 7.69
CA ASP A 85 -13.51 -7.91 6.83
C ASP A 85 -13.42 -7.57 5.33
N ASN A 86 -13.16 -6.30 4.98
CA ASN A 86 -12.89 -5.85 3.62
C ASN A 86 -11.40 -5.98 3.24
N GLY A 87 -10.56 -6.49 4.13
CA GLY A 87 -9.13 -6.73 3.92
C GLY A 87 -8.21 -5.63 4.47
N PRO A 88 -6.91 -5.66 4.12
CA PRO A 88 -5.96 -4.66 4.58
C PRO A 88 -6.21 -3.26 4.00
N PHE A 89 -6.12 -2.24 4.85
CA PHE A 89 -6.15 -0.83 4.46
C PHE A 89 -4.82 -0.17 4.79
N SER A 90 -4.29 0.65 3.88
CA SER A 90 -3.18 1.54 4.16
C SER A 90 -3.55 2.98 3.83
N LYS A 91 -2.96 3.91 4.57
CA LYS A 91 -3.14 5.36 4.42
C LYS A 91 -1.78 6.05 4.53
N VAL A 92 -1.43 6.89 3.57
CA VAL A 92 -0.12 7.58 3.51
C VAL A 92 -0.29 9.04 3.11
N ASP A 93 0.35 9.91 3.90
CA ASP A 93 0.63 11.30 3.57
C ASP A 93 2.09 11.42 3.12
N TRP A 94 2.35 12.15 2.04
CA TRP A 94 3.71 12.37 1.53
C TRP A 94 3.81 13.67 0.74
N ARG A 95 5.05 14.08 0.44
CA ARG A 95 5.32 15.23 -0.43
C ARG A 95 5.96 14.75 -1.72
N GLY A 96 5.38 15.13 -2.86
CA GLY A 96 5.94 14.73 -4.15
C GLY A 96 7.19 15.47 -4.54
N ALA A 97 7.81 15.02 -5.64
CA ALA A 97 9.03 15.60 -6.17
C ALA A 97 8.85 17.06 -6.63
N ASP A 98 7.62 17.43 -6.99
CA ASP A 98 7.19 18.80 -7.29
C ASP A 98 6.88 19.65 -6.04
N GLY A 99 7.12 19.10 -4.84
CA GLY A 99 6.90 19.78 -3.57
C GLY A 99 5.43 19.80 -3.09
N LEU A 100 4.49 19.27 -3.87
CA LEU A 100 3.07 19.31 -3.51
C LEU A 100 2.72 18.24 -2.45
N PRO A 101 1.93 18.59 -1.42
CA PRO A 101 1.38 17.62 -0.47
C PRO A 101 0.43 16.66 -1.16
N ARG A 102 0.53 15.38 -0.80
CA ARG A 102 -0.28 14.30 -1.36
C ARG A 102 -0.72 13.36 -0.27
N PHE A 103 -1.88 12.78 -0.52
CA PHE A 103 -2.53 11.82 0.34
C PHE A 103 -3.06 10.68 -0.50
N TYR A 104 -2.93 9.44 -0.03
CA TYR A 104 -3.66 8.32 -0.61
C TYR A 104 -3.98 7.25 0.43
N GLY A 105 -5.04 6.49 0.16
CA GLY A 105 -5.37 5.24 0.81
C GLY A 105 -5.48 4.11 -0.21
N ILE A 106 -5.04 2.90 0.17
CA ILE A 106 -5.13 1.67 -0.62
C ILE A 106 -5.88 0.63 0.20
N GLN A 107 -6.95 0.08 -0.35
CA GLN A 107 -7.67 -1.08 0.19
C GLN A 107 -7.56 -2.23 -0.80
N PHE A 108 -7.10 -3.39 -0.34
CA PHE A 108 -7.22 -4.63 -1.10
C PHE A 108 -8.31 -5.49 -0.50
N ARG A 109 -9.34 -5.78 -1.29
CA ARG A 109 -10.43 -6.70 -0.93
C ARG A 109 -10.09 -8.07 -1.48
N THR A 110 -9.81 -8.99 -0.54
CA THR A 110 -9.48 -10.39 -0.88
C THR A 110 -10.64 -11.07 -1.60
N THR A 111 -11.88 -10.79 -1.19
CA THR A 111 -13.09 -11.21 -1.89
C THR A 111 -13.21 -10.47 -3.22
N GLY A 112 -13.03 -11.19 -4.33
CA GLY A 112 -13.09 -10.63 -5.68
C GLY A 112 -11.77 -10.04 -6.19
N ALA A 113 -10.68 -10.13 -5.42
CA ALA A 113 -9.36 -9.62 -5.77
C ALA A 113 -9.41 -8.16 -6.27
N GLU A 114 -10.12 -7.30 -5.54
CA GLU A 114 -10.38 -5.91 -5.93
C GLU A 114 -9.43 -4.97 -5.18
N ILE A 115 -8.91 -3.96 -5.88
CA ILE A 115 -8.14 -2.87 -5.28
C ILE A 115 -8.90 -1.56 -5.39
N TRP A 116 -8.88 -0.78 -4.32
CA TRP A 116 -9.40 0.57 -4.26
C TRP A 116 -8.28 1.51 -3.88
N ILE A 117 -8.17 2.61 -4.61
CA ILE A 117 -7.23 3.69 -4.31
C ILE A 117 -8.03 4.98 -4.28
N ALA A 118 -7.87 5.76 -3.22
CA ALA A 118 -8.48 7.08 -3.11
C ALA A 118 -7.50 8.06 -2.48
N GLY A 119 -7.41 9.28 -2.98
CA GLY A 119 -6.45 10.24 -2.47
C GLY A 119 -6.63 11.63 -3.06
N TYR A 120 -5.66 12.50 -2.81
CA TYR A 120 -5.62 13.83 -3.37
C TYR A 120 -4.22 14.43 -3.45
N THR A 121 -4.08 15.44 -4.32
CA THR A 121 -2.96 16.39 -4.32
C THR A 121 -3.47 17.75 -3.86
N GLU A 122 -2.75 18.43 -2.97
CA GLU A 122 -3.06 19.81 -2.58
C GLU A 122 -2.34 20.82 -3.48
N ARG A 123 -3.11 21.69 -4.14
CA ARG A 123 -2.61 22.75 -5.02
C ARG A 123 -3.30 24.07 -4.69
N GLY A 124 -2.53 25.09 -4.32
CA GLY A 124 -3.06 26.42 -4.04
C GLY A 124 -4.20 26.43 -3.00
N GLY A 125 -4.12 25.57 -1.97
CA GLY A 125 -5.15 25.42 -0.94
C GLY A 125 -6.37 24.58 -1.33
N ARG A 126 -6.40 23.99 -2.53
CA ARG A 126 -7.48 23.12 -3.01
C ARG A 126 -7.02 21.66 -3.08
N LYS A 127 -7.94 20.73 -2.79
CA LYS A 127 -7.73 19.29 -2.97
C LYS A 127 -8.21 18.86 -4.34
N VAL A 128 -7.32 18.30 -5.15
CA VAL A 128 -7.64 17.60 -6.39
C VAL A 128 -7.70 16.12 -6.06
N MET A 129 -8.88 15.50 -6.17
CA MET A 129 -9.12 14.15 -5.69
C MET A 129 -8.86 13.12 -6.80
N GLU A 130 -8.31 11.97 -6.47
CA GLU A 130 -8.21 10.84 -7.41
C GLU A 130 -8.82 9.60 -6.77
N TYR A 131 -9.60 8.86 -7.55
CA TYR A 131 -10.30 7.65 -7.12
C TYR A 131 -10.16 6.58 -8.19
N TYR A 132 -9.75 5.39 -7.80
CA TYR A 132 -9.54 4.26 -8.70
C TYR A 132 -10.08 2.99 -8.05
N LYS A 133 -10.65 2.13 -8.89
CA LYS A 133 -10.96 0.75 -8.53
C LYS A 133 -10.54 -0.17 -9.65
N GLY A 134 -10.14 -1.37 -9.31
CA GLY A 134 -9.62 -2.32 -10.29
C GLY A 134 -9.59 -3.74 -9.78
N THR A 135 -9.20 -4.62 -10.67
CA THR A 135 -9.03 -6.04 -10.37
C THR A 135 -7.55 -6.36 -10.34
N CYS A 136 -7.17 -7.27 -9.44
CA CYS A 136 -5.82 -7.75 -9.27
C CYS A 136 -5.72 -9.23 -9.57
N ARG A 137 -4.57 -9.63 -10.10
CA ARG A 137 -4.06 -11.00 -10.09
C ARG A 137 -3.12 -11.16 -8.91
N ILE A 138 -3.34 -12.20 -8.10
CA ILE A 138 -2.49 -12.55 -6.96
C ILE A 138 -1.61 -13.74 -7.34
N THR A 139 -0.33 -13.68 -7.01
CA THR A 139 0.70 -14.68 -7.33
C THR A 139 1.52 -15.08 -6.13
#